data_AF-A0A7X5ZTH7-F1
#
_entry.id   AF-A0A7X5ZTH7-F1
#
_cell.length_a   1.000
_cell.length_b   1.000
_cell.length_c   1.000
_cell.angle_alpha   90.00
_cell.angle_beta   90.00
_cell.angle_gamma   90.00
#
_symmetry.space_group_name_H-M   'P 1'
#
loop_
_entity.id
_entity.type
_entity.pdbx_description
1 polymer ?
#
loop_
_entity_poly.entity_id
_entity_poly.type
_entity_poly.pdbx_seq_one_letter_code
_entity_poly.pdbx_strand_id
1 'polypeptide(L)' 'MQPRIVESIVSPRDDEAAMAAFGIQRVPVDYFHWNGYRYSTLKDALAAARRAESRSAQHA' A
#
# COMPACT_ATOMS: atom_id res chain seq x y z
N MET A 1 -7.18 -30.91 -15.15
CA MET A 1 -5.88 -30.41 -14.64
C MET A 1 -6.12 -28.99 -14.12
N GLN A 2 -6.53 -28.85 -12.86
CA GLN A 2 -6.74 -27.54 -12.23
C GLN A 2 -5.49 -27.18 -11.43
N PRO A 3 -4.88 -25.99 -11.60
CA PRO A 3 -3.78 -25.57 -10.75
C PRO A 3 -4.32 -25.33 -9.33
N ARG A 4 -3.87 -26.15 -8.38
CA ARG A 4 -4.10 -25.95 -6.95
C ARG A 4 -3.43 -24.62 -6.57
N ILE A 5 -4.25 -23.63 -6.23
CA ILE A 5 -3.81 -22.45 -5.51
C ILE A 5 -3.26 -22.96 -4.17
N VAL A 6 -1.94 -22.94 -4.02
CA VAL A 6 -1.28 -23.12 -2.73
C VAL A 6 -1.47 -21.84 -1.95
N GLU A 7 -2.65 -21.68 -1.35
CA GLU A 7 -2.87 -20.64 -0.36
C GLU A 7 -2.03 -21.03 0.85
N SER A 8 -0.80 -20.52 0.83
CA SER A 8 0.17 -20.53 1.89
C SER A 8 -0.46 -19.89 3.12
N ILE A 9 -1.12 -20.71 3.94
CA ILE A 9 -1.66 -20.36 5.26
C ILE A 9 -0.46 -20.24 6.21
N VAL A 10 0.48 -19.35 5.91
CA VAL A 10 1.58 -19.06 6.82
C VAL A 10 0.94 -18.34 8.00
N SER A 11 1.00 -19.01 9.15
CA SER A 11 0.45 -18.46 10.37
C SER A 11 1.32 -17.25 10.75
N PRO A 12 0.74 -16.11 11.16
CA PRO A 12 1.50 -14.87 11.42
C PRO A 12 2.60 -15.02 12.50
N ARG A 13 2.57 -16.10 13.29
CA ARG A 13 3.63 -16.47 14.25
C ARG A 13 4.89 -17.02 13.57
N ASP A 14 4.75 -17.71 12.45
CA ASP A 14 5.87 -18.28 11.70
C ASP A 14 6.64 -17.18 10.94
N ASP A 15 5.92 -16.18 10.43
CA ASP A 15 6.50 -15.02 9.76
C ASP A 15 7.38 -14.18 10.70
N GLU A 16 6.95 -13.97 11.95
CA GLU A 16 7.68 -13.16 12.91
C GLU A 16 8.98 -13.86 13.36
N ALA A 17 8.93 -15.19 13.54
CA ALA A 17 10.11 -16.01 13.81
C ALA A 17 11.07 -16.05 12.61
N ALA A 18 10.55 -16.15 11.38
CA ALA A 18 11.34 -16.06 10.16
C ALA A 18 11.99 -14.67 10.01
N MET A 19 11.24 -13.60 10.25
CA MET A 19 11.76 -12.24 10.22
C MET A 19 12.95 -12.06 11.18
N ALA A 20 12.86 -12.56 12.41
CA ALA A 20 13.96 -12.50 13.37
C ALA A 20 15.18 -13.32 12.91
N ALA A 21 14.97 -14.53 12.36
CA ALA A 21 16.05 -15.39 11.87
C ALA A 21 16.81 -14.79 10.67
N PHE A 22 16.11 -14.09 9.78
CA PHE A 22 16.68 -13.42 8.61
C PHE A 22 17.09 -11.96 8.87
N GLY A 23 16.91 -11.45 10.09
CA GLY A 23 17.22 -10.05 10.44
C GLY A 23 16.31 -9.02 9.76
N ILE A 24 15.12 -9.41 9.34
CA ILE A 24 14.12 -8.55 8.70
C ILE A 24 13.44 -7.69 9.77
N GLN A 25 13.51 -6.37 9.61
CA GLN A 25 12.84 -5.41 10.49
C GLN A 25 11.60 -4.84 9.82
N ARG A 26 10.49 -4.81 10.56
CA ARG A 26 9.27 -4.11 10.15
C ARG A 26 9.50 -2.61 10.26
N VAL A 27 9.42 -1.91 9.12
CA VAL A 27 9.44 -0.46 9.08
C VAL A 27 8.01 0.03 8.83
N PRO A 28 7.44 0.87 9.71
CA PRO A 28 6.13 1.46 9.46
C PRO A 28 6.20 2.34 8.20
N VAL A 29 5.27 2.14 7.29
CA VAL A 29 5.12 2.95 6.07
C VAL A 29 3.84 3.77 6.18
N ASP A 30 3.97 5.07 6.03
CA ASP A 30 2.82 5.97 5.96
C ASP A 30 2.13 5.84 4.59
N TYR A 31 0.85 5.44 4.62
CA TYR A 31 0.00 5.46 3.43
C TYR A 31 -0.96 6.65 3.50
N PHE A 32 -0.97 7.45 2.45
CA PHE A 32 -1.84 8.61 2.32
C PHE A 32 -3.07 8.21 1.53
N HIS A 33 -4.27 8.38 2.09
CA HIS A 33 -5.50 8.14 1.34
C HIS A 33 -6.07 9.48 0.86
N TRP A 34 -6.43 9.54 -0.41
CA TRP A 34 -7.12 10.71 -0.95
C TRP A 34 -8.06 10.29 -2.09
N ASN A 35 -9.31 10.76 -2.04
CA ASN A 35 -10.36 10.46 -3.02
C ASN A 35 -10.59 8.96 -3.29
N GLY A 36 -10.44 8.12 -2.27
CA GLY A 36 -10.58 6.65 -2.38
C GLY A 36 -9.34 5.91 -2.89
N TYR A 37 -8.27 6.63 -3.25
CA TYR A 37 -7.00 6.06 -3.68
C TYR A 37 -5.96 6.12 -2.56
N ARG A 38 -5.08 5.10 -2.51
CA ARG A 38 -3.93 5.06 -1.60
C ARG A 38 -2.67 5.47 -2.34
N TYR A 39 -1.89 6.34 -1.72
CA TYR A 39 -0.62 6.84 -2.17
C TYR A 39 0.46 6.44 -1.16
N SER A 40 1.61 6.02 -1.66
CA SER A 40 2.79 5.69 -0.84
C SER A 40 3.57 6.93 -0.43
N THR A 41 3.32 8.08 -1.06
CA THR A 41 4.01 9.34 -0.74
C THR A 41 3.02 10.49 -0.59
N LEU A 42 3.32 11.41 0.33
CA LEU A 42 2.54 12.63 0.53
C LEU A 42 2.53 13.50 -0.74
N LYS A 43 3.67 13.56 -1.44
CA LYS A 43 3.82 14.35 -2.67
C LYS A 43 2.87 13.90 -3.76
N ASP A 44 2.68 12.59 -3.93
CA ASP A 44 1.77 12.05 -4.93
C ASP A 44 0.31 12.30 -4.56
N ALA A 45 -0.05 12.13 -3.29
CA ALA A 45 -1.38 12.46 -2.80
C ALA A 45 -1.71 13.95 -3.04
N LEU A 46 -0.78 14.85 -2.71
CA LEU A 46 -0.92 16.29 -2.93
C LEU A 46 -0.99 16.64 -4.42
N ALA A 47 -0.16 16.02 -5.26
CA ALA A 47 -0.20 16.24 -6.70
C ALA A 47 -1.53 15.79 -7.31
N ALA A 48 -2.08 14.65 -6.86
CA ALA A 48 -3.39 14.18 -7.28
C ALA A 48 -4.50 15.14 -6.85
N ALA A 49 -4.47 15.61 -5.60
CA ALA A 49 -5.41 16.60 -5.08
C ALA A 49 -5.38 17.90 -5.90
N ARG A 50 -4.19 18.45 -6.12
CA ARG A 50 -4.01 19.70 -6.87
C ARG A 50 -4.46 19.59 -8.32
N ARG A 51 -4.25 18.43 -8.96
CA ARG A 51 -4.76 18.16 -10.32
C ARG A 51 -6.28 18.12 -10.36
N ALA A 52 -6.94 17.57 -9.34
CA ALA A 52 -8.39 17.52 -9.29
C ALA A 52 -9.01 18.91 -9.07
N GLU A 53 -8.41 19.74 -8.21
CA GLU A 53 -8.81 21.16 -8.06
C GLU A 53 -8.64 21.95 -9.37
N SER A 54 -7.54 21.69 -10.09
CA SER A 54 -7.30 22.35 -11.38
C SER A 54 -8.30 21.89 -12.45
N ARG A 55 -8.72 20.61 -12.40
CA ARG A 55 -9.70 20.04 -13.33
C ARG A 55 -11.12 20.50 -13.04
N SER A 56 -11.50 20.66 -11.77
CA SER A 56 -12.80 21.24 -11.41
C SER A 56 -12.89 22.71 -11.80
N ALA A 57 -11.80 23.48 -11.67
CA ALA A 57 -11.74 24.88 -12.09
C ALA A 57 -11.81 25.09 -13.61
N GLN A 58 -11.39 24.09 -14.42
CA GLN A 58 -11.45 24.16 -15.89
C GLN A 58 -12.81 23.74 -16.47
N HIS A 59 -13.72 23.22 -15.64
CA HIS A 59 -15.04 22.74 -16.04
C HIS A 59 -16.20 23.65 -15.58
N ALA A 60 -15.89 24.87 -15.12
CA ALA A 60 -16.84 25.92 -14.76
C ALA A 60 -16.76 27.06 -15.77
#